data_AF-A0A3P1WNQ2-F1
#
_entry.id   AF-A0A3P1WNQ2-F1
#
_cell.length_a   1.000
_cell.length_b   1.000
_cell.length_c   1.000
_cell.angle_alpha   90.00
_cell.angle_beta   90.00
_cell.angle_gamma   90.00
#
_symmetry.space_group_name_H-M   'P 1'
#
loop_
_entity.id
_entity.type
_entity.pdbx_description
1 polymer ?
#
loop_
_entity_poly.entity_id
_entity_poly.type
_entity_poly.pdbx_seq_one_letter_code
_entity_poly.pdbx_strand_id
1 'polypeptide(L)' 'GIFEFTIGDEVRTVKTGDTLYKQPNIVDGCKCLEKGGLLDIFTPQRQDFLK' A
#
# COMPACT_ATOMS: atom_id res chain seq x y z
N GLY A 1 5.00 -12.27 1.82
CA GLY A 1 3.86 -11.97 0.95
C GLY A 1 4.36 -11.29 -0.29
N ILE A 2 3.65 -11.45 -1.40
CA ILE A 2 3.93 -10.77 -2.66
C ILE A 2 2.66 -10.02 -3.06
N PHE A 3 2.81 -8.74 -3.37
CA PHE A 3 1.70 -7.85 -3.68
C PHE A 3 2.01 -7.09 -4.97
N GLU A 4 0.99 -6.87 -5.79
CA GLU A 4 1.04 -5.96 -6.94
C GLU A 4 0.34 -4.66 -6.53
N PHE A 5 1.08 -3.57 -6.50
CA PHE A 5 0.54 -2.24 -6.25
C PHE A 5 0.41 -1.46 -7.55
N THR A 6 -0.72 -0.80 -7.71
CA THR A 6 -0.92 0.26 -8.71
C THR A 6 -0.85 1.60 -7.97
N ILE A 7 -0.03 2.53 -8.43
CA ILE A 7 0.08 3.89 -7.89
C ILE A 7 0.01 4.85 -9.07
N GLY A 8 -1.16 5.46 -9.27
CA GLY A 8 -1.45 6.20 -10.50
C GLY A 8 -1.35 5.26 -11.71
N ASP A 9 -0.44 5.58 -12.64
CA ASP A 9 -0.22 4.79 -13.86
C ASP A 9 0.89 3.73 -13.71
N GLU A 10 1.58 3.69 -12.57
CA GLU A 10 2.65 2.73 -12.33
C GLU A 10 2.13 1.46 -11.66
N VAL A 11 2.58 0.30 -12.15
CA VAL A 11 2.36 -1.00 -11.51
C VAL A 11 3.69 -1.55 -11.03
N ARG A 12 3.75 -1.97 -9.77
CA ARG A 12 4.96 -2.54 -9.15
C ARG A 12 4.62 -3.77 -8.33
N THR A 13 5.41 -4.83 -8.51
CA THR A 13 5.38 -6.01 -7.64
C THR A 13 6.34 -5.79 -6.47
N VAL A 14 5.83 -5.88 -5.26
CA VAL A 14 6.60 -5.75 -4.02
C VAL A 14 6.65 -7.06 -3.25
N LYS A 15 7.78 -7.26 -2.56
CA LYS A 15 8.08 -8.43 -1.73
C LYS A 15 8.41 -7.97 -0.31
N THR A 16 8.58 -8.94 0.58
CA THR A 16 8.96 -8.69 1.98
C THR A 16 10.23 -7.82 2.04
N GLY A 17 10.15 -6.69 2.76
CA GLY A 17 11.26 -5.74 2.93
C GLY A 17 11.17 -4.51 2.03
N ASP A 18 10.38 -4.57 0.96
CA ASP A 18 10.14 -3.40 0.11
C ASP A 18 9.23 -2.38 0.80
N THR A 19 9.42 -1.11 0.47
CA THR A 19 8.58 0.00 0.95
C THR A 19 8.16 0.88 -0.21
N LEU A 20 6.97 1.47 -0.08
CA LEU A 20 6.38 2.36 -1.08
C LEU A 20 5.95 3.65 -0.39
N TYR A 21 6.15 4.78 -1.07
CA TYR A 21 5.57 6.05 -0.66
C TYR A 21 4.36 6.37 -1.53
N LYS A 22 3.20 6.55 -0.89
CA LYS A 22 1.94 6.91 -1.55
C LYS A 22 1.74 8.42 -1.42
N GLN A 23 1.91 9.15 -2.52
CA GLN A 23 1.69 10.59 -2.52
C GLN A 23 0.20 10.92 -2.31
N PRO A 24 -0.12 12.06 -1.66
CA PRO A 24 -1.50 12.48 -1.46
C PRO A 24 -2.25 12.64 -2.79
N ASN A 25 -3.53 12.27 -2.79
CA ASN A 25 -4.45 12.42 -3.92
C ASN A 25 -4.08 11.63 -5.20
N ILE A 26 -3.20 10.63 -5.09
CA ILE A 26 -2.96 9.65 -6.15
C ILE A 26 -3.74 8.38 -5.81
N VAL A 27 -4.50 7.88 -6.78
CA VAL A 27 -5.23 6.62 -6.61
C VAL A 27 -4.23 5.48 -6.50
N ASP A 28 -4.33 4.70 -5.43
CA ASP A 28 -3.58 3.47 -5.24
C ASP A 28 -4.50 2.24 -5.16
N GLY A 29 -3.97 1.10 -5.59
CA GLY A 29 -4.61 -0.20 -5.53
C GLY A 29 -3.61 -1.28 -5.13
N CYS A 30 -4.08 -2.35 -4.47
CA CYS A 30 -3.24 -3.46 -4.03
C CYS A 30 -3.93 -4.80 -4.32
N LYS A 31 -3.19 -5.70 -4.99
CA LYS A 31 -3.60 -7.08 -5.22
C LYS A 31 -2.62 -8.03 -4.53
N CYS A 32 -3.14 -8.87 -3.64
CA CYS A 32 -2.36 -9.93 -3.00
C CYS A 32 -2.14 -11.08 -3.98
N LEU A 33 -0.87 -11.36 -4.31
CA LEU A 33 -0.46 -12.48 -5.16
C LEU A 33 -0.07 -13.70 -4.33
N GLU A 34 0.56 -13.47 -3.18
CA GLU A 34 0.91 -14.51 -2.21
C GLU A 34 0.68 -14.03 -0.78
N LYS A 35 0.17 -14.92 0.08
CA LYS A 35 -0.19 -14.62 1.48
C LYS A 35 0.93 -13.88 2.22
N GLY A 36 0.56 -12.81 2.92
CA GLY A 36 1.46 -12.01 3.74
C GLY A 36 0.71 -10.94 4.52
N GLY A 37 1.46 -10.04 5.14
CA GLY A 37 0.94 -8.85 5.81
C GLY A 37 1.54 -7.57 5.22
N LEU A 38 0.80 -6.48 5.35
CA LEU A 38 1.21 -5.13 5.00
C LEU A 38 1.15 -4.27 6.27
N LEU A 39 2.08 -3.33 6.40
CA LEU A 39 2.06 -2.30 7.43
C LEU A 39 1.85 -0.94 6.77
N ASP A 40 0.61 -0.47 6.79
CA ASP A 40 0.26 0.86 6.26
C ASP A 40 0.41 1.93 7.35
N ILE A 41 1.14 2.99 7.04
CA ILE A 41 1.44 4.10 7.94
C ILE A 41 0.85 5.38 7.34
N PHE A 42 0.07 6.12 8.12
CA PHE A 42 -0.63 7.32 7.67
C PHE A 42 -0.25 8.55 8.51
N THR A 43 -0.10 9.68 7.82
CA THR A 43 0.10 11.00 8.45
C THR A 43 -0.78 12.03 7.73
N PRO A 44 -1.72 12.70 8.43
CA PRO A 44 -2.09 12.53 9.84
C PRO A 44 -2.80 11.19 10.10
N GLN A 45 -3.10 10.90 11.37
CA GLN A 45 -3.77 9.65 11.74
C GLN A 45 -5.12 9.46 11.03
N ARG A 46 -5.46 8.21 10.71
CA ARG A 46 -6.76 7.83 10.17
C ARG A 46 -7.80 7.81 11.29
N GLN A 47 -8.43 8.96 11.53
CA GLN A 47 -9.44 9.12 12.58
C GLN A 47 -10.63 8.16 12.39
N ASP A 48 -10.95 7.82 11.15
CA ASP A 48 -12.01 6.88 10.77
C ASP A 48 -11.71 5.43 11.16
N PHE A 49 -10.46 5.09 11.51
CA PHE A 49 -10.11 3.77 12.06
C PHE A 49 -10.28 3.71 13.59
N LEU A 50 -10.47 4.85 14.25
CA LEU A 50 -10.64 4.95 15.69
C LEU A 50 -12.14 5.05 16.02
N LYS A 51 -12.55 4.41 17.13
CA LYS A 51 -13.91 4.50 17.68
C LYS A 51 -13.97 5.56 18.78
#